data_AF-A0A7W1CSQ7-F1
#
_entry.id   AF-A0A7W1CSQ7-F1
#
_cell.length_a   1.000
_cell.length_b   1.000
_cell.length_c   1.000
_cell.angle_alpha   90.00
_cell.angle_beta   90.00
_cell.angle_gamma   90.00
#
_symmetry.space_group_name_H-M   'P 1'
#
loop_
_entity.id
_entity.type
_entity.pdbx_description
1 polymer ?
#
loop_
_entity_poly.entity_id
_entity_poly.type
_entity_poly.pdbx_seq_one_letter_code
_entity_poly.pdbx_strand_id
1 'polypeptide(L)'
;MSGPDAFAAFNGFRAIKITEGQNGFTGDLNAFDEFGSAVAGIGDIDGDGIGDAAVGARWTPDGGSTRGAVWILFFNADHTVRAEQKISSTSGGFTGMLDDGDSLGQGLGSLGDLDGDGIVDLAVGVPLDDDGAADEGDPFANLGAVYILFLNADGTVKNTKKISQTEGGFTGTLSHMETLAMRFRKPAM
;
A
#
# COMPACT_ATOMS: atom_id res chain seq x y z
N MET A 1 -14.19 28.62 7.27
CA MET A 1 -14.55 28.52 8.71
C MET A 1 -15.04 27.12 8.99
N SER A 2 -14.23 26.29 9.66
CA SER A 2 -14.66 25.13 10.44
C SER A 2 -13.50 24.78 11.36
N GLY A 3 -13.75 24.85 12.68
CA GLY A 3 -12.72 24.80 13.72
C GLY A 3 -12.06 23.42 13.90
N PRO A 4 -11.12 23.31 14.85
CA PRO A 4 -10.48 22.06 15.19
C PRO A 4 -11.48 21.19 15.95
N ASP A 5 -12.15 20.27 15.26
CA ASP A 5 -12.96 19.25 15.92
C ASP A 5 -12.02 18.19 16.49
N ALA A 6 -11.47 18.58 17.64
CA ALA A 6 -10.87 17.73 18.64
C ALA A 6 -11.98 16.85 19.25
N PHE A 7 -11.82 15.53 19.11
CA PHE A 7 -12.46 14.50 19.92
C PHE A 7 -14.01 14.46 19.92
N ALA A 8 -14.58 13.57 19.12
CA ALA A 8 -15.90 13.04 19.44
C ALA A 8 -15.74 11.90 20.46
N ALA A 9 -15.91 12.21 21.74
CA ALA A 9 -16.00 11.19 22.79
C ALA A 9 -17.33 10.43 22.62
N PHE A 10 -17.27 9.22 22.07
CA PHE A 10 -18.41 8.30 22.07
C PHE A 10 -18.26 7.33 23.24
N ASN A 11 -19.16 7.44 24.22
CA ASN A 11 -19.41 6.41 25.25
C ASN A 11 -18.17 5.86 25.99
N GLY A 12 -17.20 6.72 26.34
CA GLY A 12 -16.01 6.31 27.09
C GLY A 12 -14.91 5.63 26.27
N PHE A 13 -15.06 5.53 24.95
CA PHE A 13 -14.01 5.13 24.04
C PHE A 13 -13.19 6.36 23.59
N ARG A 14 -11.87 6.28 23.73
CA ARG A 14 -10.93 7.28 23.18
C ARG A 14 -10.62 6.89 21.73
N ALA A 15 -11.12 7.65 20.77
CA ALA A 15 -10.70 7.56 19.38
C ALA A 15 -9.69 8.68 19.09
N ILE A 16 -8.63 8.35 18.34
CA ILE A 16 -7.64 9.32 17.85
C ILE A 16 -7.80 9.37 16.34
N LYS A 17 -8.04 10.58 15.82
CA LYS A 17 -8.10 10.82 14.37
C LYS A 17 -6.71 11.21 13.89
N ILE A 18 -6.17 10.46 12.94
CA ILE A 18 -4.88 10.78 12.31
C ILE A 18 -5.18 11.27 10.90
N THR A 19 -4.77 12.50 10.60
CA THR A 19 -4.89 13.18 9.31
C THR A 19 -3.89 14.33 9.30
N GLU A 20 -3.60 14.90 8.13
CA GLU A 20 -2.70 16.05 7.99
C GLU A 20 -2.91 17.13 9.08
N GLY A 21 -1.84 17.43 9.81
CA GLY A 21 -1.82 18.47 10.84
C GLY A 21 -2.51 18.11 12.16
N GLN A 22 -2.94 16.86 12.37
CA GLN A 22 -3.62 16.40 13.58
C GLN A 22 -2.90 15.24 14.26
N ASN A 23 -2.87 15.28 15.60
CA ASN A 23 -2.36 14.20 16.45
C ASN A 23 -0.95 13.71 16.05
N GLY A 24 -0.07 14.67 15.71
CA GLY A 24 1.34 14.44 15.43
C GLY A 24 1.67 14.11 13.98
N PHE A 25 0.68 13.77 13.14
CA PHE A 25 0.93 13.48 11.73
C PHE A 25 1.12 14.78 10.94
N THR A 26 2.29 14.93 10.32
CA THR A 26 2.66 16.11 9.53
C THR A 26 2.83 15.83 8.04
N GLY A 27 2.57 14.60 7.61
CA GLY A 27 2.62 14.22 6.20
C GLY A 27 1.62 14.99 5.34
N ASP A 28 2.09 15.45 4.19
CA ASP A 28 1.28 16.16 3.20
C ASP A 28 0.32 15.17 2.51
N LEU A 29 -0.99 15.42 2.64
CA LEU A 29 -2.04 14.65 1.96
C LEU A 29 -2.73 15.52 0.92
N ASN A 30 -2.87 15.03 -0.30
CA ASN A 30 -3.68 15.72 -1.31
C ASN A 30 -5.14 15.31 -1.22
N ALA A 31 -6.00 16.12 -1.86
CA ALA A 31 -7.38 15.72 -2.09
C ALA A 31 -7.42 14.39 -2.82
N PHE A 32 -8.28 13.48 -2.33
CA PHE A 32 -8.45 12.13 -2.86
C PHE A 32 -7.30 11.17 -2.62
N ASP A 33 -6.27 11.46 -1.82
CA ASP A 33 -5.21 10.49 -1.54
C ASP A 33 -5.72 9.16 -0.93
N GLU A 34 -6.93 9.18 -0.35
CA GLU A 34 -7.53 8.03 0.36
C GLU A 34 -6.59 7.43 1.40
N PHE A 35 -5.89 8.30 2.15
CA PHE A 35 -5.14 7.91 3.33
C PHE A 35 -6.05 7.17 4.32
N GLY A 36 -5.65 5.96 4.71
CA GLY A 36 -6.47 5.04 5.51
C GLY A 36 -7.29 4.05 4.69
N SER A 37 -7.12 4.00 3.36
CA SER A 37 -7.76 3.01 2.48
C SER A 37 -7.40 1.56 2.84
N ALA A 38 -6.20 1.35 3.37
CA ALA A 38 -5.76 0.11 3.98
C ALA A 38 -4.91 0.42 5.22
N VAL A 39 -4.94 -0.47 6.21
CA VAL A 39 -4.12 -0.36 7.43
C VAL A 39 -3.64 -1.74 7.86
N ALA A 40 -2.37 -1.84 8.23
CA ALA A 40 -1.79 -3.02 8.86
C ALA A 40 -0.96 -2.62 10.08
N GLY A 41 -1.12 -3.34 11.20
CA GLY A 41 -0.15 -3.26 12.29
C GLY A 41 1.12 -4.00 11.89
N ILE A 42 2.28 -3.37 12.11
CA ILE A 42 3.58 -3.89 11.67
C ILE A 42 4.53 -4.20 12.84
N GLY A 43 4.00 -4.20 14.07
CA GLY A 43 4.82 -4.38 15.26
C GLY A 43 5.68 -3.16 15.55
N ASP A 44 6.58 -3.26 16.51
CA ASP A 44 7.54 -2.21 16.88
C ASP A 44 8.78 -2.38 15.98
N ILE A 45 8.84 -1.65 14.87
CA ILE A 45 9.93 -1.80 13.91
C ILE A 45 11.13 -0.91 14.27
N ASP A 46 10.93 0.15 15.05
CA ASP A 46 12.03 1.05 15.47
C ASP A 46 12.60 0.76 16.86
N GLY A 47 12.02 -0.20 17.58
CA GLY A 47 12.52 -0.77 18.82
C GLY A 47 12.27 0.11 20.05
N ASP A 48 11.27 1.00 20.01
CA ASP A 48 10.97 1.91 21.11
C ASP A 48 10.01 1.33 22.17
N GLY A 49 9.48 0.11 21.93
CA GLY A 49 8.54 -0.59 22.77
C GLY A 49 7.06 -0.30 22.47
N ILE A 50 6.75 0.48 21.43
CA ILE A 50 5.40 0.83 20.97
C ILE A 50 5.21 0.24 19.58
N GLY A 51 4.06 -0.40 19.34
CA GLY A 51 3.77 -0.97 18.02
C GLY A 51 3.40 0.10 17.00
N ASP A 52 3.90 -0.05 15.78
CA ASP A 52 3.75 0.84 14.62
C ASP A 52 2.69 0.34 13.63
N ALA A 53 2.36 1.17 12.63
CA ALA A 53 1.42 0.83 11.57
C ALA A 53 1.87 1.26 10.18
N ALA A 54 1.45 0.51 9.17
CA ALA A 54 1.46 0.92 7.76
C ALA A 54 0.05 1.35 7.33
N VAL A 55 -0.04 2.44 6.58
CA VAL A 55 -1.29 3.05 6.12
C VAL A 55 -1.23 3.35 4.62
N GLY A 56 -2.21 2.85 3.87
CA GLY A 56 -2.31 3.07 2.44
C GLY A 56 -2.91 4.43 2.09
N ALA A 57 -2.37 5.06 1.05
CA ALA A 57 -2.90 6.25 0.39
C ALA A 57 -2.91 5.99 -1.12
N ARG A 58 -3.84 5.12 -1.55
CA ARG A 58 -3.83 4.48 -2.88
C ARG A 58 -3.93 5.43 -4.07
N TRP A 59 -4.35 6.66 -3.87
CA TRP A 59 -4.51 7.64 -4.95
C TRP A 59 -3.53 8.80 -4.88
N THR A 60 -2.50 8.70 -4.02
CA THR A 60 -1.45 9.69 -3.94
C THR A 60 -0.77 9.91 -5.31
N PRO A 61 -0.72 11.17 -5.81
CA PRO A 61 -0.14 11.51 -7.10
C PRO A 61 1.36 11.83 -6.99
N ASP A 62 2.15 10.89 -6.47
CA ASP A 62 3.59 11.07 -6.27
C ASP A 62 4.39 10.21 -7.24
N GLY A 63 5.23 10.86 -8.07
CA GLY A 63 5.93 10.22 -9.19
C GLY A 63 5.07 9.97 -10.43
N GLY A 64 3.76 10.28 -10.40
CA GLY A 64 2.83 10.22 -11.52
C GLY A 64 1.37 10.29 -11.07
N SER A 65 0.41 10.14 -11.99
CA SER A 65 -1.01 10.22 -11.66
C SER A 65 -1.46 8.99 -10.89
N THR A 66 -1.93 9.15 -9.65
CA THR A 66 -2.58 8.10 -8.84
C THR A 66 -1.77 6.80 -8.71
N ARG A 67 -0.44 6.91 -8.60
CA ARG A 67 0.44 5.74 -8.39
C ARG A 67 0.30 5.14 -7.00
N GLY A 68 -0.17 5.94 -6.04
CA GLY A 68 -0.39 5.53 -4.67
C GLY A 68 0.87 5.64 -3.79
N ALA A 69 0.66 5.48 -2.50
CA ALA A 69 1.71 5.52 -1.50
C ALA A 69 1.34 4.67 -0.27
N VAL A 70 2.36 4.33 0.52
CA VAL A 70 2.23 3.78 1.87
C VAL A 70 2.90 4.72 2.84
N TRP A 71 2.31 4.92 4.01
CA TRP A 71 2.89 5.65 5.12
C TRP A 71 3.16 4.69 6.27
N ILE A 72 4.39 4.69 6.76
CA ILE A 72 4.74 4.09 8.04
C ILE A 72 4.52 5.14 9.12
N LEU A 73 3.78 4.78 10.16
CA LEU A 73 3.47 5.63 11.31
C LEU A 73 4.10 5.03 12.56
N PHE A 74 4.98 5.79 13.17
CA PHE A 74 5.57 5.50 14.47
C PHE A 74 4.77 6.19 15.56
N PHE A 75 4.39 5.48 16.62
CA PHE A 75 3.48 6.02 17.62
C PHE A 75 4.17 6.39 18.94
N ASN A 76 3.60 7.37 19.62
CA ASN A 76 3.86 7.61 21.03
C ASN A 76 3.03 6.64 21.89
N ALA A 77 3.40 6.50 23.18
CA ALA A 77 2.63 5.71 24.15
C ALA A 77 1.18 6.19 24.38
N ASP A 78 0.84 7.41 23.95
CA ASP A 78 -0.53 7.93 23.98
C ASP A 78 -1.30 7.73 22.65
N HIS A 79 -0.69 6.98 21.72
CA HIS A 79 -1.16 6.60 20.39
C HIS A 79 -1.31 7.77 19.39
N THR A 80 -0.67 8.92 19.67
CA THR A 80 -0.42 9.96 18.66
C THR A 80 0.79 9.60 17.80
N VAL A 81 0.91 10.21 16.61
CA VAL A 81 2.05 9.99 15.72
C VAL A 81 3.28 10.71 16.25
N ARG A 82 4.39 9.98 16.38
CA ARG A 82 5.71 10.48 16.77
C ARG A 82 6.52 10.89 15.54
N ALA A 83 6.48 10.05 14.51
CA ALA A 83 7.15 10.23 13.25
C ALA A 83 6.43 9.45 12.14
N GLU A 84 6.71 9.81 10.89
CA GLU A 84 6.16 9.14 9.72
C GLU A 84 7.19 9.01 8.61
N GLN A 85 7.08 7.95 7.82
CA GLN A 85 7.89 7.71 6.63
C GLN A 85 6.98 7.37 5.44
N LYS A 86 7.04 8.18 4.38
CA LYS A 86 6.34 7.92 3.13
C LYS A 86 7.13 6.96 2.25
N ILE A 87 6.45 5.99 1.67
CA ILE A 87 6.96 5.07 0.66
C ILE A 87 6.12 5.29 -0.62
N SER A 88 6.76 5.71 -1.70
CA SER A 88 6.12 6.03 -2.99
C SER A 88 7.12 5.83 -4.13
N SER A 89 6.73 6.08 -5.39
CA SER A 89 7.65 6.05 -6.52
C SER A 89 8.86 6.99 -6.40
N THR A 90 8.82 7.98 -5.51
CA THR A 90 9.88 9.00 -5.38
C THR A 90 10.50 9.08 -3.99
N SER A 91 10.01 8.30 -3.03
CA SER A 91 10.39 8.43 -1.62
C SER A 91 10.43 7.08 -0.88
N GLY A 92 11.13 7.06 0.25
CA GLY A 92 11.16 5.91 1.16
C GLY A 92 11.90 4.68 0.62
N GLY A 93 12.78 4.85 -0.37
CA GLY A 93 13.64 3.77 -0.89
C GLY A 93 12.91 2.74 -1.75
N PHE A 94 11.64 2.95 -2.10
CA PHE A 94 10.92 2.03 -2.98
C PHE A 94 11.48 2.11 -4.40
N THR A 95 11.88 0.95 -4.93
CA THR A 95 12.51 0.80 -6.24
C THR A 95 11.63 0.09 -7.27
N GLY A 96 10.41 -0.29 -6.89
CA GLY A 96 9.45 -0.88 -7.81
C GLY A 96 9.01 0.14 -8.88
N MET A 97 8.77 -0.34 -10.09
CA MET A 97 8.20 0.47 -11.15
C MET A 97 6.69 0.48 -10.99
N LEU A 98 6.10 1.67 -10.96
CA LEU A 98 4.65 1.86 -10.97
C LEU A 98 4.29 2.73 -12.16
N ASP A 99 3.21 2.38 -12.83
CA ASP A 99 2.54 3.19 -13.84
C ASP A 99 1.39 3.98 -13.24
N ASP A 100 0.90 4.93 -14.04
CA ASP A 100 -0.19 5.82 -13.61
C ASP A 100 -1.48 5.01 -13.45
N GLY A 101 -1.98 4.94 -12.20
CA GLY A 101 -3.20 4.21 -11.86
C GLY A 101 -2.99 2.97 -11.01
N ASP A 102 -1.75 2.47 -10.88
CA ASP A 102 -1.39 1.22 -10.21
C ASP A 102 -1.91 1.07 -8.76
N SER A 103 -2.09 2.19 -8.07
CA SER A 103 -2.72 2.26 -6.75
C SER A 103 -1.95 1.51 -5.65
N LEU A 104 -0.63 1.72 -5.56
CA LEU A 104 0.21 1.23 -4.45
C LEU A 104 -0.42 1.57 -3.10
N GLY A 105 -0.49 0.56 -2.22
CA GLY A 105 -1.04 0.73 -0.87
C GLY A 105 -2.55 0.52 -0.79
N GLN A 106 -3.22 0.12 -1.87
CA GLN A 106 -4.64 -0.23 -1.82
C GLN A 106 -4.93 -1.48 -0.97
N GLY A 107 -3.94 -2.36 -0.78
CA GLY A 107 -3.98 -3.45 0.18
C GLY A 107 -2.69 -3.53 0.97
N LEU A 108 -2.77 -3.87 2.26
CA LEU A 108 -1.62 -4.02 3.15
C LEU A 108 -1.75 -5.30 3.98
N GLY A 109 -0.63 -5.98 4.20
CA GLY A 109 -0.55 -7.14 5.10
C GLY A 109 0.86 -7.32 5.66
N SER A 110 0.98 -7.42 6.98
CA SER A 110 2.25 -7.76 7.62
C SER A 110 2.58 -9.23 7.36
N LEU A 111 3.84 -9.54 7.03
CA LEU A 111 4.31 -10.88 6.69
C LEU A 111 5.16 -11.52 7.79
N GLY A 112 5.44 -10.80 8.88
CA GLY A 112 6.53 -11.16 9.78
C GLY A 112 7.89 -10.77 9.19
N ASP A 113 8.97 -11.12 9.89
CA ASP A 113 10.34 -10.98 9.41
C ASP A 113 10.70 -12.17 8.49
N LEU A 114 10.72 -11.94 7.18
CA LEU A 114 11.01 -12.97 6.19
C LEU A 114 12.49 -13.09 5.86
N ASP A 115 13.29 -12.03 6.06
CA ASP A 115 14.73 -12.04 5.77
C ASP A 115 15.65 -12.23 6.98
N GLY A 116 15.07 -12.31 8.18
CA GLY A 116 15.72 -12.68 9.43
C GLY A 116 16.53 -11.54 10.07
N ASP A 117 16.24 -10.29 9.74
CA ASP A 117 16.96 -9.13 10.26
C ASP A 117 16.34 -8.52 11.53
N GLY A 118 15.21 -9.07 11.97
CA GLY A 118 14.46 -8.61 13.15
C GLY A 118 13.44 -7.51 12.87
N ILE A 119 13.27 -7.08 11.62
CA ILE A 119 12.27 -6.09 11.19
C ILE A 119 11.15 -6.80 10.44
N VAL A 120 9.91 -6.34 10.62
CA VAL A 120 8.78 -6.93 9.88
C VAL A 120 8.81 -6.52 8.42
N ASP A 121 8.41 -7.45 7.55
CA ASP A 121 8.20 -7.21 6.13
C ASP A 121 6.72 -7.03 5.82
N LEU A 122 6.46 -6.34 4.70
CA LEU A 122 5.12 -5.88 4.32
C LEU A 122 4.74 -6.34 2.92
N ALA A 123 3.59 -7.00 2.78
CA ALA A 123 2.91 -7.16 1.51
C ALA A 123 2.10 -5.89 1.20
N VAL A 124 2.29 -5.34 0.00
CA VAL A 124 1.60 -4.17 -0.51
C VAL A 124 0.93 -4.52 -1.83
N GLY A 125 -0.39 -4.39 -1.87
CA GLY A 125 -1.19 -4.63 -3.06
C GLY A 125 -1.13 -3.46 -4.04
N VAL A 126 -1.04 -3.80 -5.32
CA VAL A 126 -1.07 -2.90 -6.47
C VAL A 126 -2.07 -3.48 -7.46
N PRO A 127 -3.37 -3.45 -7.13
CA PRO A 127 -4.38 -4.25 -7.83
C PRO A 127 -4.69 -3.75 -9.24
N LEU A 128 -4.21 -2.55 -9.59
CA LEU A 128 -4.38 -1.95 -10.91
C LEU A 128 -3.12 -2.03 -11.77
N ASP A 129 -2.10 -2.76 -11.34
CA ASP A 129 -0.90 -3.07 -12.14
C ASP A 129 -1.27 -3.95 -13.34
N ASP A 130 -0.76 -3.62 -14.53
CA ASP A 130 -1.05 -4.32 -15.79
C ASP A 130 0.06 -5.31 -16.20
N ASP A 131 1.05 -5.58 -15.35
CA ASP A 131 2.17 -6.47 -15.67
C ASP A 131 1.70 -7.90 -16.01
N GLY A 132 2.01 -8.31 -17.25
CA GLY A 132 1.57 -9.57 -17.85
C GLY A 132 0.22 -9.52 -18.55
N ALA A 133 -0.38 -8.35 -18.71
CA ALA A 133 -1.50 -8.12 -19.61
C ALA A 133 -1.12 -8.38 -21.08
N ALA A 134 -2.08 -8.88 -21.87
CA ALA A 134 -1.85 -9.12 -23.30
C ALA A 134 -1.63 -7.81 -24.09
N ASP A 135 -2.19 -6.71 -23.59
CA ASP A 135 -2.08 -5.37 -24.15
C ASP A 135 -1.47 -4.45 -23.08
N GLU A 136 -0.15 -4.57 -22.85
CA GLU A 136 0.63 -3.68 -21.97
C GLU A 136 0.32 -2.21 -22.36
N GLY A 137 -0.32 -1.45 -21.46
CA GLY A 137 -0.80 -0.09 -21.71
C GLY A 137 -2.30 0.09 -21.98
N ASP A 138 -3.14 -0.96 -21.98
CA ASP A 138 -4.58 -0.80 -21.77
C ASP A 138 -4.86 -0.57 -20.28
N PRO A 139 -5.32 0.61 -19.85
CA PRO A 139 -5.55 0.93 -18.44
C PRO A 139 -6.66 0.07 -17.79
N PHE A 140 -7.36 -0.75 -18.57
CA PHE A 140 -8.34 -1.71 -18.08
C PHE A 140 -7.79 -3.13 -17.98
N ALA A 141 -6.63 -3.44 -18.56
CA ALA A 141 -6.05 -4.78 -18.56
C ALA A 141 -5.29 -5.11 -17.27
N ASN A 142 -5.80 -4.63 -16.13
CA ASN A 142 -5.13 -4.78 -14.85
C ASN A 142 -5.31 -6.20 -14.32
N LEU A 143 -4.19 -6.91 -14.17
CA LEU A 143 -4.14 -8.25 -13.56
C LEU A 143 -3.82 -8.15 -12.07
N GLY A 144 -3.18 -7.05 -11.67
CA GLY A 144 -2.75 -6.75 -10.33
C GLY A 144 -1.42 -7.41 -9.97
N ALA A 145 -0.73 -6.79 -9.01
CA ALA A 145 0.51 -7.27 -8.44
C ALA A 145 0.54 -7.12 -6.92
N VAL A 146 1.50 -7.78 -6.29
CA VAL A 146 1.89 -7.58 -4.90
C VAL A 146 3.37 -7.27 -4.85
N TYR A 147 3.74 -6.22 -4.13
CA TYR A 147 5.13 -6.02 -3.70
C TYR A 147 5.31 -6.54 -2.28
N ILE A 148 6.35 -7.33 -2.07
CA ILE A 148 6.93 -7.56 -0.75
C ILE A 148 7.98 -6.48 -0.53
N LEU A 149 7.80 -5.69 0.51
CA LEU A 149 8.75 -4.67 0.96
C LEU A 149 9.49 -5.21 2.17
N PHE A 150 10.80 -5.34 2.04
CA PHE A 150 11.68 -5.57 3.17
C PHE A 150 12.02 -4.22 3.78
N LEU A 151 11.65 -4.00 5.04
CA LEU A 151 11.75 -2.69 5.67
C LEU A 151 13.06 -2.52 6.44
N ASN A 152 13.44 -1.26 6.65
CA ASN A 152 14.40 -0.85 7.67
C ASN A 152 13.64 -0.37 8.91
N ALA A 153 14.34 -0.29 10.05
CA ALA A 153 13.79 0.24 11.29
C ALA A 153 13.29 1.69 11.20
N ASP A 154 13.80 2.49 10.25
CA ASP A 154 13.33 3.86 10.00
C ASP A 154 12.09 3.93 9.08
N GLY A 155 11.52 2.77 8.71
CA GLY A 155 10.34 2.67 7.86
C GLY A 155 10.64 2.83 6.37
N THR A 156 11.89 3.02 5.96
CA THR A 156 12.28 2.99 4.55
C THR A 156 12.36 1.55 4.03
N VAL A 157 12.36 1.40 2.71
CA VAL A 157 12.48 0.10 2.05
C VAL A 157 13.95 -0.25 1.83
N LYS A 158 14.36 -1.39 2.36
CA LYS A 158 15.67 -2.02 2.18
C LYS A 158 15.76 -2.76 0.84
N ASN A 159 14.72 -3.52 0.52
CA ASN A 159 14.62 -4.29 -0.72
C ASN A 159 13.16 -4.50 -1.13
N THR A 160 12.92 -4.79 -2.41
CA THR A 160 11.59 -5.05 -2.96
C THR A 160 11.55 -6.37 -3.72
N LYS A 161 10.40 -7.03 -3.70
CA LYS A 161 10.11 -8.15 -4.58
C LYS A 161 8.70 -8.04 -5.15
N LYS A 162 8.57 -7.97 -6.48
CA LYS A 162 7.25 -8.04 -7.13
C LYS A 162 6.82 -9.49 -7.31
N ILE A 163 5.52 -9.71 -7.17
CA ILE A 163 4.80 -10.92 -7.53
C ILE A 163 3.66 -10.48 -8.43
N SER A 164 3.69 -10.91 -9.69
CA SER A 164 2.71 -10.57 -10.73
C SER A 164 2.48 -11.78 -11.62
N GLN A 165 1.77 -11.62 -12.75
CA GLN A 165 1.63 -12.71 -13.72
C GLN A 165 2.98 -13.14 -14.34
N THR A 166 3.98 -12.26 -14.37
CA THR A 166 5.26 -12.42 -15.07
C THR A 166 6.47 -12.41 -14.12
N GLU A 167 6.32 -11.91 -12.89
CA GLU A 167 7.40 -11.82 -11.89
C GLU A 167 7.13 -12.63 -10.61
N GLY A 168 8.18 -12.87 -9.83
CA GLY A 168 8.06 -13.43 -8.48
C GLY A 168 7.78 -14.93 -8.41
N GLY A 169 7.79 -15.64 -9.54
CA GLY A 169 7.57 -17.09 -9.58
C GLY A 169 6.11 -17.49 -9.34
N PHE A 170 5.17 -16.56 -9.52
CA PHE A 170 3.75 -16.86 -9.48
C PHE A 170 3.39 -17.82 -10.62
N THR A 171 2.76 -18.94 -10.28
CA THR A 171 2.39 -19.99 -11.25
C THR A 171 0.89 -20.04 -11.53
N GLY A 172 0.12 -19.16 -10.88
CA GLY A 172 -1.29 -18.99 -11.16
C GLY A 172 -1.53 -18.26 -12.49
N THR A 173 -2.80 -18.19 -12.87
CA THR A 173 -3.25 -17.38 -14.01
C THR A 173 -4.16 -16.29 -13.50
N LEU A 174 -3.74 -15.04 -13.69
CA LEU A 174 -4.54 -13.84 -13.61
C LEU A 174 -5.09 -13.60 -15.03
N SER A 175 -6.39 -13.41 -15.17
CA SER A 175 -7.01 -13.17 -16.47
C SER A 175 -8.10 -12.12 -16.35
N HIS A 176 -8.07 -11.12 -17.24
CA HIS A 176 -9.06 -10.05 -17.31
C HIS A 176 -10.35 -10.49 -18.05
N MET A 177 -10.97 -11.60 -17.64
CA MET A 177 -12.03 -12.35 -18.35
C MET A 177 -11.49 -13.37 -19.35
N GLU A 178 -11.88 -14.63 -19.18
CA GLU A 178 -11.77 -15.63 -20.24
C GLU A 178 -12.44 -15.09 -21.50
N THR A 179 -11.74 -15.19 -22.62
CA THR A 179 -12.33 -15.02 -23.94
C THR A 179 -13.51 -15.98 -24.05
N LEU A 180 -14.74 -15.45 -24.02
CA LEU A 180 -15.99 -16.20 -24.23
C LEU A 180 -16.07 -16.86 -25.64
N ALA A 181 -15.00 -16.77 -26.44
CA ALA A 181 -14.93 -17.23 -27.82
C ALA A 181 -14.69 -18.75 -27.99
N MET A 182 -14.40 -19.52 -26.93
CA MET A 182 -14.07 -20.95 -27.10
C MET A 182 -15.23 -21.96 -26.94
N ARG A 183 -16.50 -21.52 -26.83
CA ARG A 183 -17.67 -22.43 -26.70
C ARG A 183 -18.59 -22.56 -27.91
N PHE A 184 -18.23 -22.04 -29.08
CA PHE A 184 -18.99 -22.29 -30.32
C PHE A 184 -18.14 -22.93 -31.42
N ARG A 185 -17.60 -24.14 -31.16
CA ARG A 185 -17.39 -25.06 -32.29
C ARG A 185 -18.77 -25.58 -32.70
N LYS A 186 -19.26 -25.10 -33.85
CA LYS A 186 -20.39 -25.69 -34.56
C LYS A 186 -20.17 -27.21 -34.65
N PRO A 187 -21.19 -28.06 -34.38
CA PRO A 187 -21.05 -29.47 -34.70
C PRO A 187 -20.87 -29.59 -36.21
N ALA A 188 -19.85 -30.35 -36.63
CA ALA A 188 -19.70 -30.73 -38.03
C ALA A 188 -20.98 -31.46 -38.48
N MET A 189 -21.51 -31.06 -39.64
CA MET A 189 -22.53 -31.83 -40.36
C MET A 189 -21.91 -33.12 -40.91
#